data_AF-A0A378X1U3-F1
#
_entry.id   AF-A0A378X1U3-F1
#
_cell.length_a   1.000
_cell.length_b   1.000
_cell.length_c   1.000
_cell.angle_alpha   90.00
_cell.angle_beta   90.00
_cell.angle_gamma   90.00
#
_symmetry.space_group_name_H-M   'P 1'
#
loop_
_entity.id
_entity.type
_entity.pdbx_description
1 polymer ?
#
loop_
_entity_poly.entity_id
_entity_poly.type
_entity_poly.pdbx_seq_one_letter_code
_entity_poly.pdbx_strand_id
1 'polypeptide(L)'
;MSGFTRDTYHYGDKLVYEALHSKWDRYHSTHCQCGQDWITAHAEPAGFTVVRSGSGFTSLTGPGLTEGVDESTLTANALWEAVTGKPGTQDWYEQVRVVDRSPEAQATQKAASDAYYAKLRERSAAAKVAPATAKQIKYLEALAAKTDPERFDTEFAKAVKGTDINPRGEAETTGRAVRRLTRASARKLITALAGRA
;
A
#
# COMPACT_ATOMS: atom_id res chain seq x y z
N MET A 1 8.20 -1.59 1.43
CA MET A 1 9.27 -2.26 2.19
C MET A 1 10.54 -1.47 2.01
N SER A 2 11.45 -1.52 2.98
CA SER A 2 12.81 -1.01 2.85
C SER A 2 13.79 -2.14 3.13
N GLY A 3 14.95 -2.12 2.50
CA GLY A 3 16.03 -3.08 2.80
C GLY A 3 17.11 -3.10 1.73
N PHE A 4 18.11 -3.93 1.95
CA PHE A 4 19.21 -4.12 1.03
C PHE A 4 18.82 -4.99 -0.16
N THR A 5 19.17 -4.55 -1.37
CA THR A 5 18.80 -5.22 -2.62
C THR A 5 20.01 -5.32 -3.55
N ARG A 6 20.11 -6.47 -4.24
CA ARG A 6 20.90 -6.64 -5.46
C ARG A 6 19.96 -6.90 -6.63
N ASP A 7 19.99 -6.00 -7.60
CA ASP A 7 19.26 -6.11 -8.86
C ASP A 7 20.14 -5.58 -9.99
N THR A 8 20.75 -6.50 -10.73
CA THR A 8 21.70 -6.17 -11.80
C THR A 8 21.07 -5.36 -12.92
N TYR A 9 19.76 -5.47 -13.10
CA TYR A 9 19.03 -4.71 -14.11
C TYR A 9 18.87 -3.23 -13.73
N HIS A 10 18.58 -2.93 -12.46
CA HIS A 10 18.34 -1.55 -12.00
C HIS A 10 19.59 -0.87 -11.44
N TYR A 11 20.50 -1.64 -10.84
CA TYR A 11 21.61 -1.11 -10.06
C TYR A 11 22.99 -1.60 -10.52
N GLY A 12 23.04 -2.45 -11.55
CA GLY A 12 24.25 -3.19 -11.89
C GLY A 12 24.70 -4.07 -10.71
N ASP A 13 26.00 -4.26 -10.56
CA ASP A 13 26.55 -5.11 -9.50
C ASP A 13 26.55 -4.47 -8.10
N LYS A 14 25.87 -3.32 -7.93
CA LYS A 14 25.83 -2.59 -6.67
C LYS A 14 24.84 -3.22 -5.69
N LEU A 15 25.29 -3.37 -4.44
CA LEU A 15 24.39 -3.48 -3.29
C LEU A 15 23.80 -2.10 -3.00
N VAL A 16 22.47 -1.99 -2.93
CA VAL A 16 21.79 -0.72 -2.61
C VAL A 16 20.87 -0.89 -1.42
N TYR A 17 20.63 0.18 -0.66
CA TYR A 17 19.52 0.23 0.29
C TYR A 17 18.30 0.86 -0.40
N GLU A 18 17.27 0.08 -0.70
CA GLU A 18 16.02 0.56 -1.29
C GLU A 18 15.01 0.91 -0.19
N ALA A 19 14.35 2.06 -0.30
CA ALA A 19 13.22 2.39 0.56
C ALA A 19 12.14 3.19 -0.18
N LEU A 20 10.89 3.02 0.26
CA LEU A 20 9.75 3.78 -0.26
C LEU A 20 9.92 5.27 0.05
N HIS A 21 9.70 6.13 -0.95
CA HIS A 21 9.78 7.59 -0.79
C HIS A 21 8.89 8.11 0.35
N SER A 22 7.65 7.60 0.45
CA SER A 22 6.73 7.95 1.52
C SER A 22 7.21 7.58 2.93
N LYS A 23 8.15 6.61 3.04
CA LYS A 23 8.78 6.27 4.31
C LYS A 23 9.77 7.37 4.70
N TRP A 24 10.60 7.83 3.75
CA TRP A 24 11.52 8.95 3.92
C TRP A 24 10.79 10.24 4.26
N ASP A 25 9.74 10.57 3.52
CA ASP A 25 8.91 11.77 3.77
C ASP A 25 8.37 11.77 5.20
N ARG A 26 7.89 10.61 5.68
CA ARG A 26 7.37 10.47 7.04
C ARG A 26 8.47 10.65 8.08
N TYR A 27 9.63 10.02 7.88
CA TYR A 27 10.76 10.20 8.79
C TYR A 27 11.18 11.67 8.86
N HIS A 28 11.31 12.31 7.70
CA HIS A 28 11.72 13.70 7.58
C HIS A 28 10.72 14.66 8.26
N SER A 29 9.43 14.51 7.96
CA SER A 29 8.36 15.30 8.58
C SER A 29 8.25 15.07 10.09
N THR A 30 8.63 13.90 10.60
CA THR A 30 8.56 13.60 12.04
C THR A 30 9.79 14.08 12.81
N HIS A 31 10.98 14.02 12.23
CA HIS A 31 12.23 14.21 12.98
C HIS A 31 12.92 15.55 12.75
N CYS A 32 12.87 16.09 11.53
CA CYS A 32 13.63 17.30 11.16
C CYS A 32 12.72 18.52 10.99
N GLN A 33 11.52 18.36 10.40
CA GLN A 33 10.54 19.44 10.15
C GLN A 33 11.06 20.68 9.41
N CYS A 34 12.28 20.66 8.85
CA CYS A 34 12.89 21.82 8.20
C CYS A 34 12.30 22.14 6.83
N GLY A 35 11.45 21.26 6.29
CA GLY A 35 10.81 21.42 4.98
C GLY A 35 11.73 21.19 3.78
N GLN A 36 12.97 20.73 3.99
CA GLN A 36 13.91 20.41 2.91
C GLN A 36 13.74 18.96 2.44
N ASP A 37 14.28 18.63 1.26
CA ASP A 37 14.27 17.23 0.82
C ASP A 37 15.31 16.43 1.61
N TRP A 38 14.90 15.30 2.20
CA TRP A 38 15.76 14.53 3.11
C TRP A 38 17.02 13.98 2.42
N ILE A 39 16.91 13.63 1.15
CA ILE A 39 18.01 13.05 0.38
C ILE A 39 19.10 14.09 0.17
N THR A 40 18.73 15.24 -0.35
CA THR A 40 19.65 16.35 -0.63
C THR A 40 20.17 17.02 0.66
N ALA A 41 19.36 17.10 1.72
CA ALA A 41 19.73 17.78 2.95
C ALA A 41 20.52 16.91 3.95
N HIS A 42 20.37 15.58 3.90
CA HIS A 42 20.99 14.68 4.87
C HIS A 42 21.80 13.55 4.23
N ALA A 43 21.23 12.82 3.26
CA ALA A 43 21.90 11.65 2.72
C ALA A 43 23.16 12.02 1.90
N GLU A 44 23.02 12.95 0.95
CA GLU A 44 24.14 13.38 0.10
C GLU A 44 25.27 14.05 0.90
N PRO A 45 25.00 14.99 1.85
CA PRO A 45 26.05 15.56 2.71
C PRO A 45 26.76 14.52 3.59
N ALA A 46 26.08 13.44 3.97
CA ALA A 46 26.68 12.32 4.70
C ALA A 46 27.51 11.37 3.82
N GLY A 47 27.64 11.66 2.52
CA GLY A 47 28.44 10.88 1.58
C GLY A 47 27.68 9.72 0.92
N PHE A 48 26.35 9.63 1.10
CA PHE A 48 25.56 8.65 0.37
C PHE A 48 25.26 9.13 -1.05
N THR A 49 25.33 8.19 -2.00
CA THR A 49 24.99 8.41 -3.40
C THR A 49 23.60 7.87 -3.68
N VAL A 50 22.77 8.67 -4.36
CA VAL A 50 21.46 8.24 -4.84
C VAL A 50 21.62 7.43 -6.14
N VAL A 51 21.16 6.19 -6.11
CA VAL A 51 21.01 5.37 -7.30
C VAL A 51 19.56 5.49 -7.76
N ARG A 52 19.33 6.20 -8.86
CA ARG A 52 17.96 6.46 -9.35
C ARG A 52 17.34 5.18 -9.90
N SER A 53 16.43 4.61 -9.13
CA SER A 53 15.43 3.65 -9.61
C SER A 53 14.13 4.39 -9.92
N GLY A 54 13.31 3.81 -10.80
CA GLY A 54 12.05 4.38 -11.25
C GLY A 54 11.02 4.67 -10.14
N SER A 55 9.84 5.09 -10.57
CA SER A 55 8.81 5.78 -9.78
C SER A 55 8.52 5.20 -8.38
N GLY A 56 8.93 5.93 -7.33
CA GLY A 56 8.42 5.79 -5.95
C GLY A 56 9.38 5.18 -4.91
N PHE A 57 10.57 4.75 -5.33
CA PHE A 57 11.62 4.27 -4.45
C PHE A 57 12.83 5.20 -4.50
N THR A 58 13.55 5.26 -3.40
CA THR A 58 14.86 5.90 -3.33
C THR A 58 15.87 4.84 -2.91
N SER A 59 16.92 4.71 -3.71
CA SER A 59 17.98 3.71 -3.51
C SER A 59 19.29 4.43 -3.23
N LEU A 60 20.00 4.00 -2.19
CA LEU A 60 21.23 4.64 -1.71
C LEU A 60 22.40 3.67 -1.71
N THR A 61 23.59 4.18 -2.01
CA THR A 61 24.87 3.53 -1.72
C THR A 61 25.75 4.43 -0.89
N GLY A 62 26.68 3.87 -0.13
CA GLY A 62 27.77 4.64 0.47
C GLY A 62 28.51 3.91 1.59
N PRO A 63 29.54 4.56 2.16
CA PRO A 63 30.42 3.97 3.16
C PRO A 63 29.66 3.51 4.40
N GLY A 64 29.92 2.27 4.84
CA GLY A 64 29.30 1.72 6.05
C GLY A 64 27.80 1.39 5.94
N LEU A 65 27.15 1.72 4.82
CA LEU A 65 25.80 1.27 4.48
C LEU A 65 25.84 0.11 3.48
N THR A 66 26.51 0.31 2.34
CA THR A 66 26.58 -0.71 1.26
C THR A 66 27.98 -0.95 0.72
N GLU A 67 28.95 -0.07 1.01
CA GLU A 67 30.32 -0.16 0.50
C GLU A 67 31.27 -0.65 1.58
N GLY A 68 32.08 -1.67 1.26
CA GLY A 68 33.07 -2.23 2.19
C GLY A 68 32.49 -2.92 3.42
N VAL A 69 31.20 -3.28 3.36
CA VAL A 69 30.45 -3.90 4.45
C VAL A 69 30.43 -5.43 4.34
N ASP A 70 30.37 -6.11 5.47
CA ASP A 70 30.05 -7.54 5.53
C ASP A 70 28.53 -7.73 5.34
N GLU A 71 28.16 -8.39 4.24
CA GLU A 71 26.75 -8.60 3.87
C GLU A 71 25.99 -9.49 4.87
N SER A 72 26.70 -10.26 5.70
CA SER A 72 26.09 -11.08 6.75
C SER A 72 25.72 -10.30 8.01
N THR A 73 26.22 -9.06 8.14
CA THR A 73 26.01 -8.20 9.31
C THR A 73 25.50 -6.80 8.93
N LEU A 74 24.74 -6.68 7.84
CA LEU A 74 24.22 -5.40 7.37
C LEU A 74 23.25 -4.79 8.38
N THR A 75 23.44 -3.51 8.67
CA THR A 75 22.53 -2.71 9.49
C THR A 75 22.30 -1.36 8.80
N ALA A 76 21.14 -0.74 9.07
CA ALA A 76 20.88 0.61 8.58
C ALA A 76 21.48 1.69 9.51
N ASN A 77 22.53 1.36 10.28
CA ASN A 77 23.10 2.23 11.30
C ASN A 77 23.78 3.47 10.70
N ALA A 78 24.53 3.33 9.60
CA ALA A 78 25.17 4.47 8.93
C ALA A 78 24.13 5.49 8.43
N LEU A 79 23.01 4.99 7.90
CA LEU A 79 21.87 5.81 7.55
C LEU A 79 21.27 6.50 8.79
N TRP A 80 21.02 5.75 9.86
CA TRP A 80 20.46 6.27 11.10
C TRP A 80 21.31 7.40 11.70
N GLU A 81 22.62 7.19 11.73
CA GLU A 81 23.57 8.15 12.27
C GLU A 81 23.62 9.43 11.45
N ALA A 82 23.61 9.33 10.13
CA ALA A 82 23.51 10.50 9.26
C ALA A 82 22.23 11.33 9.49
N VAL A 83 21.08 10.68 9.75
CA VAL A 83 19.81 11.39 10.01
C VAL A 83 19.80 12.08 11.35
N THR A 84 20.25 11.37 12.38
CA THR A 84 20.00 11.77 13.76
C THR A 84 21.20 12.46 14.39
N GLY A 85 22.37 12.38 13.76
CA GLY A 85 23.66 12.74 14.36
C GLY A 85 24.04 11.85 15.55
N LYS A 86 23.34 10.72 15.76
CA LYS A 86 23.56 9.81 16.88
C LYS A 86 23.94 8.44 16.37
N PRO A 87 24.87 7.73 17.04
CA PRO A 87 25.24 6.38 16.65
C PRO A 87 24.02 5.48 16.44
N GLY A 88 24.01 4.71 15.35
CA GLY A 88 23.01 3.68 15.13
C GLY A 88 23.10 2.59 16.20
N THR A 89 21.97 2.23 16.78
CA THR A 89 21.88 1.23 17.85
C THR A 89 21.14 -0.04 17.41
N GLN A 90 20.91 -0.22 16.11
CA GLN A 90 20.28 -1.44 15.62
C GLN A 90 21.28 -2.59 15.75
N ASP A 91 20.82 -3.66 16.39
CA ASP A 91 21.54 -4.92 16.60
C ASP A 91 20.97 -6.07 15.76
N TRP A 92 19.84 -5.85 15.08
CA TRP A 92 19.29 -6.81 14.13
C TRP A 92 19.87 -6.62 12.73
N TYR A 93 20.23 -7.74 12.10
CA TYR A 93 20.74 -7.74 10.74
C TYR A 93 19.62 -7.73 9.71
N GLU A 94 19.83 -6.98 8.63
CA GLU A 94 18.93 -6.97 7.48
C GLU A 94 19.36 -8.01 6.44
N GLN A 95 18.40 -8.68 5.81
CA GLN A 95 18.67 -9.63 4.73
C GLN A 95 18.86 -8.90 3.40
N VAL A 96 19.82 -9.35 2.60
CA VAL A 96 19.97 -8.92 1.22
C VAL A 96 18.94 -9.62 0.34
N ARG A 97 18.05 -8.84 -0.26
CA ARG A 97 17.15 -9.32 -1.30
C ARG A 97 17.90 -9.40 -2.62
N VAL A 98 18.13 -10.61 -3.11
CA VAL A 98 18.66 -10.84 -4.46
C VAL A 98 17.49 -11.00 -5.42
N VAL A 99 17.43 -10.16 -6.45
CA VAL A 99 16.38 -10.24 -7.48
C VAL A 99 16.89 -11.07 -8.64
N ASP A 100 16.39 -12.30 -8.75
CA ASP A 100 16.63 -13.14 -9.93
C ASP A 100 15.78 -12.63 -11.09
N ARG A 101 16.47 -12.22 -12.15
CA ARG A 101 15.89 -11.70 -13.40
C ARG A 101 16.05 -12.70 -14.56
N SER A 102 16.42 -13.95 -14.31
CA SER A 102 16.42 -15.00 -15.33
C SER A 102 15.05 -15.10 -16.01
N PRO A 103 14.99 -15.43 -17.32
CA PRO A 103 13.72 -15.64 -18.02
C PRO A 103 12.79 -16.61 -17.28
N GLU A 104 13.34 -17.65 -16.67
CA GLU A 104 12.62 -18.66 -15.89
C GLU A 104 12.01 -18.07 -14.60
N ALA A 105 12.77 -17.28 -13.84
CA ALA A 105 12.29 -16.62 -12.64
C ALA A 105 11.21 -15.57 -12.96
N GLN A 106 11.42 -14.80 -14.03
CA GLN A 106 10.43 -13.81 -14.49
C GLN A 106 9.15 -14.48 -14.97
N ALA A 107 9.24 -15.59 -15.72
CA ALA A 107 8.08 -16.35 -16.16
C ALA A 107 7.29 -16.90 -14.95
N THR A 108 8.00 -17.41 -13.93
CA THR A 108 7.40 -17.92 -12.69
C THR A 108 6.69 -16.79 -11.93
N GLN A 109 7.36 -15.64 -11.75
CA GLN A 109 6.77 -14.49 -11.08
C GLN A 109 5.53 -13.98 -11.81
N LYS A 110 5.60 -13.88 -13.14
CA LYS A 110 4.48 -13.48 -13.99
C LYS A 110 3.31 -14.44 -13.86
N ALA A 111 3.56 -15.75 -13.94
CA ALA A 111 2.53 -16.77 -13.78
C ALA A 111 1.85 -16.70 -12.40
N ALA A 112 2.64 -16.50 -11.34
CA ALA A 112 2.12 -16.34 -9.99
C ALA A 112 1.26 -15.07 -9.83
N SER A 113 1.73 -13.94 -10.39
CA SER A 113 0.98 -12.67 -10.41
C SER A 113 -0.33 -12.82 -11.19
N ASP A 114 -0.26 -13.38 -12.40
CA ASP A 114 -1.43 -13.60 -13.27
C ASP A 114 -2.46 -14.51 -12.58
N ALA A 115 -2.01 -15.58 -11.91
CA ALA A 115 -2.86 -16.46 -11.13
C ALA A 115 -3.50 -15.75 -9.92
N TYR A 116 -2.75 -14.90 -9.22
CA TYR A 116 -3.27 -14.09 -8.11
C TYR A 116 -4.36 -13.12 -8.58
N TYR A 117 -4.09 -12.37 -9.65
CA TYR A 117 -5.06 -11.42 -10.21
C TYR A 117 -6.25 -12.13 -10.87
N ALA A 118 -6.08 -13.33 -11.42
CA ALA A 118 -7.19 -14.16 -11.87
C ALA A 118 -8.16 -14.49 -10.72
N LYS A 119 -7.65 -14.98 -9.60
CA LYS A 119 -8.46 -15.23 -8.38
C LYS A 119 -9.16 -13.97 -7.89
N LEU A 120 -8.50 -12.80 -7.94
CA LEU A 120 -9.15 -11.54 -7.58
C LEU A 120 -10.28 -11.14 -8.54
N ARG A 121 -10.07 -11.32 -9.85
CA ARG A 121 -11.10 -11.07 -10.87
C ARG A 121 -12.32 -11.98 -10.67
N GLU A 122 -12.10 -13.26 -10.42
CA GLU A 122 -13.17 -14.22 -10.11
C GLU A 122 -13.95 -13.83 -8.85
N ARG A 123 -13.25 -13.51 -7.76
CA ARG A 123 -13.90 -13.05 -6.51
C ARG A 123 -14.69 -11.76 -6.72
N SER A 124 -14.16 -10.83 -7.51
CA SER A 124 -14.82 -9.57 -7.85
C SER A 124 -16.09 -9.84 -8.66
N ALA A 125 -16.02 -10.67 -9.70
CA ALA A 125 -17.17 -11.08 -10.51
C ALA A 125 -18.24 -11.76 -9.65
N ALA A 126 -17.86 -12.72 -8.80
CA ALA A 126 -18.78 -13.39 -7.89
C ALA A 126 -19.45 -12.42 -6.91
N ALA A 127 -18.72 -11.43 -6.39
CA ALA A 127 -19.28 -10.44 -5.46
C ALA A 127 -20.30 -9.50 -6.12
N LYS A 128 -20.22 -9.28 -7.44
CA LYS A 128 -21.17 -8.44 -8.18
C LYS A 128 -22.55 -9.08 -8.33
N VAL A 129 -22.63 -10.41 -8.31
CA VAL A 129 -23.89 -11.15 -8.50
C VAL A 129 -24.38 -11.82 -7.21
N ALA A 130 -23.48 -12.18 -6.29
CA ALA A 130 -23.86 -12.83 -5.05
C ALA A 130 -24.66 -11.87 -4.15
N PRO A 131 -25.77 -12.32 -3.53
CA PRO A 131 -26.52 -11.52 -2.57
C PRO A 131 -25.65 -11.07 -1.39
N ALA A 132 -25.96 -9.89 -0.86
CA ALA A 132 -25.33 -9.36 0.35
C ALA A 132 -25.46 -10.37 1.50
N THR A 133 -24.39 -10.53 2.25
CA THR A 133 -24.38 -11.46 3.39
C THR A 133 -25.23 -10.93 4.54
N ALA A 134 -25.74 -11.83 5.40
CA ALA A 134 -26.50 -11.43 6.59
C ALA A 134 -25.74 -10.42 7.48
N LYS A 135 -24.41 -10.58 7.60
CA LYS A 135 -23.55 -9.65 8.34
C LYS A 135 -23.51 -8.27 7.69
N GLN A 136 -23.42 -8.19 6.36
CA GLN A 136 -23.46 -6.91 5.64
C GLN A 136 -24.81 -6.23 5.78
N ILE A 137 -25.91 -6.99 5.65
CA ILE A 137 -27.27 -6.48 5.82
C ILE A 137 -27.46 -5.90 7.22
N LYS A 138 -27.13 -6.68 8.26
CA LYS A 138 -27.21 -6.23 9.67
C LYS A 138 -26.38 -4.98 9.92
N TYR A 139 -25.19 -4.89 9.32
CA TYR A 139 -24.33 -3.71 9.48
C TYR A 139 -24.89 -2.48 8.76
N LEU A 140 -25.45 -2.65 7.56
CA LEU A 140 -26.11 -1.58 6.82
C LEU A 140 -27.36 -1.06 7.51
N GLU A 141 -28.17 -1.95 8.09
CA GLU A 141 -29.33 -1.54 8.90
C GLU A 141 -28.90 -0.68 10.10
N ALA A 142 -27.80 -1.05 10.77
CA ALA A 142 -27.24 -0.27 11.88
C ALA A 142 -26.64 1.07 11.44
N LEU A 143 -25.98 1.12 10.27
CA LEU A 143 -25.46 2.37 9.70
C LEU A 143 -26.60 3.30 9.26
N ALA A 144 -27.62 2.76 8.60
CA ALA A 144 -28.77 3.53 8.15
C ALA A 144 -29.52 4.19 9.32
N ALA A 145 -29.66 3.50 10.46
CA ALA A 145 -30.27 4.07 11.66
C ALA A 145 -29.51 5.28 12.24
N LYS A 146 -28.23 5.44 11.89
CA LYS A 146 -27.36 6.55 12.33
C LYS A 146 -27.11 7.58 11.24
N THR A 147 -27.61 7.34 10.03
CA THR A 147 -27.38 8.19 8.87
C THR A 147 -28.66 8.98 8.60
N ASP A 148 -28.51 10.25 8.25
CA ASP A 148 -29.60 11.03 7.68
C ASP A 148 -30.26 10.29 6.49
N PRO A 149 -31.60 10.25 6.38
CA PRO A 149 -32.30 9.54 5.31
C PRO A 149 -31.93 10.00 3.89
N GLU A 150 -31.78 11.31 3.65
CA GLU A 150 -31.42 11.84 2.32
C GLU A 150 -30.00 11.42 1.94
N ARG A 151 -29.08 11.46 2.92
CA ARG A 151 -27.72 10.94 2.74
C ARG A 151 -27.73 9.45 2.43
N PHE A 152 -28.55 8.66 3.13
CA PHE A 152 -28.66 7.23 2.85
C PHE A 152 -29.14 6.97 1.42
N ASP A 153 -30.19 7.65 0.98
CA ASP A 153 -30.75 7.47 -0.37
C ASP A 153 -29.78 7.87 -1.47
N THR A 154 -29.08 8.98 -1.26
CA THR A 154 -28.04 9.46 -2.17
C THR A 154 -26.93 8.42 -2.33
N GLU A 155 -26.40 7.89 -1.23
CA GLU A 155 -25.33 6.90 -1.29
C GLU A 155 -25.82 5.53 -1.77
N PHE A 156 -27.07 5.16 -1.47
CA PHE A 156 -27.70 3.95 -2.00
C PHE A 156 -27.81 4.01 -3.52
N ALA A 157 -28.32 5.11 -4.08
CA ALA A 157 -28.44 5.32 -5.52
C ALA A 157 -27.06 5.24 -6.21
N LYS A 158 -26.03 5.85 -5.61
CA LYS A 158 -24.65 5.72 -6.10
C LYS A 158 -24.13 4.29 -6.02
N ALA A 159 -24.48 3.54 -4.97
CA ALA A 159 -24.03 2.18 -4.75
C ALA A 159 -24.60 1.20 -5.79
N VAL A 160 -25.84 1.42 -6.24
CA VAL A 160 -26.53 0.56 -7.22
C VAL A 160 -26.40 1.04 -8.67
N LYS A 161 -25.84 2.23 -8.91
CA LYS A 161 -25.62 2.76 -10.27
C LYS A 161 -24.86 1.75 -11.15
N GLY A 162 -25.43 1.44 -12.32
CA GLY A 162 -24.85 0.49 -13.28
C GLY A 162 -25.10 -0.99 -12.94
N THR A 163 -26.03 -1.27 -12.04
CA THR A 163 -26.56 -2.60 -11.74
C THR A 163 -28.05 -2.65 -12.08
N ASP A 164 -28.63 -3.85 -12.12
CA ASP A 164 -30.08 -4.04 -12.31
C ASP A 164 -30.90 -3.76 -11.04
N ILE A 165 -30.26 -3.28 -9.97
CA ILE A 165 -30.91 -2.96 -8.70
C ILE A 165 -31.40 -1.51 -8.77
N ASN A 166 -32.73 -1.34 -8.71
CA ASN A 166 -33.33 -0.01 -8.65
C ASN A 166 -32.94 0.74 -7.35
N PRO A 167 -32.81 2.08 -7.38
CA PRO A 167 -32.73 2.91 -6.18
C PRO A 167 -33.84 2.62 -5.17
N ARG A 168 -33.69 3.09 -3.93
CA ARG A 168 -34.75 2.94 -2.92
C ARG A 168 -35.94 3.80 -3.33
N GLY A 169 -37.13 3.19 -3.37
CA GLY A 169 -38.38 3.93 -3.61
C GLY A 169 -38.86 4.66 -2.37
N GLU A 170 -39.67 5.71 -2.52
CA GLU A 170 -40.16 6.56 -1.43
C GLU A 170 -40.88 5.77 -0.32
N ALA A 171 -41.70 4.79 -0.70
CA ALA A 171 -42.43 3.92 0.25
C ALA A 171 -41.64 2.65 0.66
N GLU A 172 -40.42 2.45 0.15
CA GLU A 172 -39.63 1.25 0.43
C GLU A 172 -38.86 1.40 1.76
N THR A 173 -39.02 0.44 2.66
CA THR A 173 -38.26 0.43 3.92
C THR A 173 -36.77 0.14 3.66
N THR A 174 -35.89 0.74 4.47
CA THR A 174 -34.44 0.54 4.34
C THR A 174 -34.04 -0.94 4.40
N GLY A 175 -34.64 -1.70 5.32
CA GLY A 175 -34.40 -3.15 5.44
C GLY A 175 -34.74 -3.93 4.17
N ARG A 176 -35.82 -3.55 3.46
CA ARG A 176 -36.18 -4.15 2.18
C ARG A 176 -35.18 -3.77 1.09
N ALA A 177 -34.79 -2.50 1.02
CA ALA A 177 -33.84 -2.00 0.03
C ALA A 177 -32.46 -2.68 0.14
N VAL A 178 -31.90 -2.77 1.36
CA VAL A 178 -30.56 -3.35 1.57
C VAL A 178 -30.51 -4.85 1.28
N ARG A 179 -31.63 -5.58 1.39
CA ARG A 179 -31.72 -7.02 1.07
C ARG A 179 -31.65 -7.30 -0.44
N ARG A 180 -31.93 -6.30 -1.28
CA ARG A 180 -31.77 -6.40 -2.74
C ARG A 180 -30.32 -6.25 -3.19
N LEU A 181 -29.42 -5.83 -2.30
CA LEU A 181 -28.03 -5.56 -2.65
C LEU A 181 -27.24 -6.84 -2.90
N THR A 182 -26.27 -6.73 -3.81
CA THR A 182 -25.21 -7.71 -3.96
C THR A 182 -24.08 -7.43 -2.96
N ARG A 183 -23.16 -8.37 -2.76
CA ARG A 183 -22.01 -8.18 -1.86
C ARG A 183 -21.18 -6.96 -2.25
N ALA A 184 -21.01 -6.73 -3.55
CA ALA A 184 -20.26 -5.58 -4.09
C ALA A 184 -20.97 -4.26 -3.78
N SER A 185 -22.26 -4.13 -4.11
CA SER A 185 -23.03 -2.90 -3.85
C SER A 185 -23.17 -2.62 -2.36
N ALA A 186 -23.38 -3.65 -1.54
CA ALA A 186 -23.40 -3.53 -0.08
C ALA A 186 -22.06 -3.02 0.46
N ARG A 187 -20.93 -3.54 -0.02
CA ARG A 187 -19.60 -3.05 0.39
C ARG A 187 -19.40 -1.59 0.01
N LYS A 188 -19.79 -1.19 -1.20
CA LYS A 188 -19.70 0.19 -1.69
C LYS A 188 -20.50 1.14 -0.79
N LEU A 189 -21.74 0.77 -0.45
CA LEU A 189 -22.59 1.55 0.45
C LEU A 189 -22.01 1.62 1.87
N ILE A 190 -21.54 0.50 2.42
CA ILE A 190 -20.86 0.47 3.73
C ILE A 190 -19.68 1.43 3.76
N THR A 191 -18.80 1.39 2.76
CA THR A 191 -17.62 2.28 2.70
C THR A 191 -18.04 3.75 2.64
N ALA A 192 -19.06 4.10 1.85
CA ALA A 192 -19.53 5.47 1.73
C ALA A 192 -20.16 6.02 3.03
N LEU A 193 -20.90 5.16 3.74
CA LEU A 193 -21.56 5.54 5.00
C LEU A 193 -20.57 5.58 6.18
N ALA A 194 -19.62 4.64 6.25
CA ALA A 194 -18.63 4.58 7.32
C ALA A 194 -17.45 5.55 7.15
N GLY A 195 -17.12 5.94 5.91
CA GLY A 195 -15.92 6.72 5.57
C GLY A 195 -16.02 8.23 5.77
N ARG A 196 -17.12 8.76 6.34
CA ARG A 196 -17.27 10.18 6.70
C ARG A 196 -18.09 10.33 7.98
N ALA A 197 -17.38 10.47 9.10
CA ALA A 197 -17.71 11.37 10.20
C ALA A 197 -16.68 12.50 10.16
#